data_AF-A0A1W6SRP4-F1
#
_entry.id   AF-A0A1W6SRP4-F1
#
_cell.length_a   1.000
_cell.length_b   1.000
_cell.length_c   1.000
_cell.angle_alpha   90.00
_cell.angle_beta   90.00
_cell.angle_gamma   90.00
#
_symmetry.space_group_name_H-M   'P 1'
#
loop_
_entity.id
_entity.type
_entity.pdbx_description
1 polymer ?
#
loop_
_entity_poly.entity_id
_entity_poly.type
_entity_poly.pdbx_seq_one_letter_code
_entity_poly.pdbx_strand_id
1 'polypeptide(L)'
;MNMKSIDMLRLIIPLILASLLGVFATVVQAECSGCLCPGNPCKLCALPPTKNISSAPNEAAACLKIREKVSPVSKNTEPNEHYASLNNAMRECVKNGGDVIVNSRRNKEFPSKHYCKPYIASSP
;
A
#
# COMPACT_ATOMS: atom_id res chain seq x y z
N MET A 1 58.00 14.76 20.16
CA MET A 1 56.54 14.63 19.95
C MET A 1 55.87 15.44 21.07
N ASN A 2 55.27 16.59 20.75
CA ASN A 2 54.86 17.56 21.76
C ASN A 2 53.52 17.16 22.40
N MET A 3 53.45 17.15 23.74
CA MET A 3 52.30 16.70 24.54
C MET A 3 50.97 17.37 24.12
N LYS A 4 51.04 18.66 23.76
CA LYS A 4 49.91 19.44 23.21
C LYS A 4 49.33 18.89 21.90
N SER A 5 50.16 18.26 21.08
CA SER A 5 49.74 17.66 19.81
C SER A 5 48.95 16.36 20.02
N ILE A 6 49.21 15.66 21.12
CA ILE A 6 48.54 14.39 21.46
C ILE A 6 47.14 14.71 22.00
N ASP A 7 47.00 15.72 22.85
CA ASP A 7 45.70 16.16 23.38
C ASP A 7 44.78 16.71 22.28
N MET A 8 45.33 17.50 21.35
CA MET A 8 44.55 17.99 20.21
C MET A 8 44.08 16.83 19.31
N LEU A 9 44.95 15.83 19.07
CA LEU A 9 44.61 14.65 18.29
C LEU A 9 43.50 13.81 18.96
N ARG A 10 43.49 13.72 20.30
CA ARG A 10 42.44 13.00 21.05
C ARG A 10 41.07 13.66 20.97
N LEU A 11 40.98 14.96 20.71
CA LEU A 11 39.71 15.67 20.52
C LEU A 11 39.20 15.58 19.07
N ILE A 12 40.11 15.50 18.11
CA ILE A 12 39.76 15.46 16.68
C ILE A 12 39.26 14.07 16.27
N ILE A 13 39.86 12.99 16.80
CA ILE A 13 39.48 11.60 16.49
C ILE A 13 37.99 11.30 16.75
N PRO A 14 37.40 11.60 17.93
CA PRO A 14 35.98 11.31 18.18
C PRO A 14 35.05 12.20 17.34
N LEU A 15 35.48 13.42 16.97
CA LEU A 15 34.71 14.32 16.11
C LEU A 15 34.63 13.80 14.66
N ILE A 16 35.74 13.25 14.14
CA ILE A 16 35.78 12.59 12.84
C ILE A 16 34.97 11.29 12.87
N LEU A 17 35.06 10.52 13.97
CA LEU A 17 34.31 9.27 14.10
C LEU A 17 32.79 9.52 14.20
N ALA A 18 32.37 10.56 14.93
CA ALA A 18 30.96 10.97 15.02
C ALA A 18 30.41 11.49 13.68
N SER A 19 31.22 12.18 12.88
CA SER A 19 30.83 12.63 11.55
C SER A 19 30.77 11.49 10.52
N LEU A 20 31.59 10.43 10.64
CA LEU A 20 31.44 9.22 9.83
C LEU A 20 30.21 8.37 10.21
N LEU A 21 29.86 8.30 11.50
CA LEU A 21 28.70 7.52 11.98
C LEU A 21 27.34 8.15 11.60
N GLY A 22 27.29 9.45 11.34
CA GLY A 22 26.06 10.14 10.89
C GLY A 22 25.60 9.79 9.47
N VAL A 23 26.47 9.16 8.65
CA VAL A 23 26.18 8.83 7.25
C VAL A 23 25.53 7.44 7.09
N PHE A 24 25.59 6.59 8.12
CA PHE A 24 24.99 5.24 8.10
C PHE A 24 23.64 5.16 8.81
N ALA A 25 22.92 6.28 8.94
CA ALA A 25 21.47 6.20 9.08
C ALA A 25 20.89 5.75 7.74
N THR A 26 21.06 4.47 7.39
CA THR A 26 20.29 3.84 6.33
C THR A 26 18.84 4.05 6.68
N VAL A 27 18.16 4.89 5.90
CA VAL A 27 16.73 5.09 5.96
C VAL A 27 16.08 3.72 5.98
N VAL A 28 15.47 3.39 7.11
CA VAL A 28 14.65 2.20 7.34
C VAL A 28 13.78 1.98 6.09
N GLN A 29 13.96 0.84 5.42
CA GLN A 29 13.13 0.48 4.27
C GLN A 29 11.65 0.53 4.67
N ALA A 30 10.95 1.53 4.13
CA ALA A 30 9.55 1.47 3.70
C ALA A 30 9.20 2.65 2.78
N GLU A 31 10.01 2.90 1.75
CA GLU A 31 9.55 3.61 0.55
C GLU A 31 8.83 2.61 -0.36
N CYS A 32 7.58 2.30 -0.04
CA CYS A 32 6.81 1.32 -0.81
C CYS A 32 6.25 1.96 -2.09
N SER A 33 6.57 1.39 -3.27
CA SER A 33 5.94 1.73 -4.55
C SER A 33 5.10 0.58 -5.14
N GLY A 34 3.85 0.89 -5.49
CA GLY A 34 3.02 0.17 -6.47
C GLY A 34 2.58 -1.24 -6.10
N CYS A 35 1.26 -1.42 -5.95
CA CYS A 35 0.59 -2.64 -5.44
C CYS A 35 0.88 -3.01 -3.99
N LEU A 36 1.35 -2.01 -3.23
CA LEU A 36 1.67 -2.00 -1.81
C LEU A 36 2.71 -3.06 -1.32
N CYS A 37 3.52 -3.60 -2.26
CA CYS A 37 4.94 -4.05 -2.18
C CYS A 37 5.30 -5.47 -1.66
N PRO A 38 6.57 -5.93 -1.82
CA PRO A 38 7.21 -6.43 -3.07
C PRO A 38 7.01 -7.94 -3.32
N GLY A 39 6.91 -8.32 -4.61
CA GLY A 39 6.73 -9.70 -5.11
C GLY A 39 5.41 -9.98 -5.87
N ASN A 40 4.59 -8.96 -6.19
CA ASN A 40 3.16 -9.20 -6.49
C ASN A 40 2.68 -8.72 -7.88
N PRO A 41 2.04 -9.58 -8.70
CA PRO A 41 1.38 -9.21 -9.96
C PRO A 41 -0.04 -8.67 -9.68
N CYS A 42 -0.38 -7.48 -10.16
CA CYS A 42 -1.50 -6.73 -9.58
C CYS A 42 -2.74 -6.67 -10.47
N LYS A 43 -3.90 -6.98 -9.85
CA LYS A 43 -5.26 -6.74 -10.34
C LYS A 43 -6.16 -6.34 -9.16
N LEU A 44 -5.76 -5.31 -8.41
CA LEU A 44 -6.49 -4.87 -7.21
C LEU A 44 -7.84 -4.24 -7.60
N CYS A 45 -8.91 -4.61 -6.88
CA CYS A 45 -10.23 -4.00 -7.06
C CYS A 45 -10.45 -2.97 -5.95
N ALA A 46 -10.73 -1.71 -6.32
CA ALA A 46 -11.14 -0.69 -5.34
C ALA A 46 -12.50 -1.07 -4.71
N LEU A 47 -12.60 -0.94 -3.38
CA LEU A 47 -13.85 -1.19 -2.65
C LEU A 47 -14.35 0.09 -1.95
N PRO A 48 -15.67 0.34 -1.93
CA PRO A 48 -16.71 -0.34 -2.73
C PRO A 48 -16.58 -0.01 -4.24
N PRO A 49 -17.24 -0.78 -5.13
CA PRO A 49 -17.30 -0.44 -6.55
C PRO A 49 -17.86 0.96 -6.76
N THR A 50 -17.29 1.71 -7.69
CA THR A 50 -17.71 3.07 -8.01
C THR A 50 -18.37 3.14 -9.37
N LYS A 51 -19.48 3.90 -9.46
CA LYS A 51 -20.41 3.92 -10.61
C LYS A 51 -19.77 4.30 -11.97
N ASN A 52 -18.63 4.98 -11.97
CA ASN A 52 -18.01 5.54 -13.17
C ASN A 52 -16.64 4.92 -13.52
N ILE A 53 -16.24 3.84 -12.85
CA ILE A 53 -14.98 3.16 -13.18
C ILE A 53 -15.31 1.97 -14.06
N SER A 54 -14.91 2.02 -15.33
CA SER A 54 -15.05 0.89 -16.25
C SER A 54 -14.24 -0.31 -15.74
N SER A 55 -14.72 -1.52 -15.99
CA SER A 55 -13.96 -2.74 -15.72
C SER A 55 -12.72 -2.77 -16.62
N ALA A 56 -11.54 -3.00 -16.05
CA ALA A 56 -10.35 -3.19 -16.85
C ALA A 56 -10.48 -4.49 -17.67
N PRO A 57 -10.04 -4.54 -18.94
CA PRO A 57 -10.19 -5.72 -19.79
C PRO A 57 -9.53 -7.00 -19.23
N ASN A 58 -8.58 -6.84 -18.31
CA ASN A 58 -7.89 -7.92 -17.62
C ASN A 58 -8.22 -7.98 -16.12
N GLU A 59 -9.37 -7.46 -15.67
CA GLU A 59 -9.78 -7.55 -14.26
C GLU A 59 -9.78 -9.01 -13.78
N ALA A 60 -9.44 -9.23 -12.51
CA ALA A 60 -9.54 -10.57 -11.94
C ALA A 60 -11.01 -10.98 -11.82
N ALA A 61 -11.28 -12.28 -11.93
CA ALA A 61 -12.63 -12.83 -11.81
C ALA A 61 -13.34 -12.41 -10.50
N ALA A 62 -12.60 -12.26 -9.40
CA ALA A 62 -13.18 -11.78 -8.16
C ALA A 62 -13.65 -10.31 -8.24
N CYS A 63 -12.93 -9.43 -8.97
CA CYS A 63 -13.34 -8.05 -9.17
C CYS A 63 -14.68 -7.97 -9.93
N LEU A 64 -14.83 -8.79 -10.98
CA LEU A 64 -16.07 -8.87 -11.76
C LEU A 64 -17.24 -9.32 -10.88
N LYS A 65 -17.06 -10.40 -10.11
CA LYS A 65 -18.10 -10.91 -9.20
C LYS A 65 -18.52 -9.90 -8.12
N ILE A 66 -17.59 -9.09 -7.62
CA ILE A 66 -17.91 -8.02 -6.66
C ILE A 66 -18.76 -6.95 -7.35
N ARG A 67 -18.40 -6.52 -8.57
CA ARG A 67 -19.16 -5.53 -9.35
C ARG A 67 -20.57 -6.02 -9.71
N GLU A 68 -20.72 -7.32 -9.99
CA GLU A 68 -22.03 -7.93 -10.27
C GLU A 68 -22.95 -7.97 -9.05
N LYS A 69 -22.40 -8.20 -7.85
CA LYS A 69 -23.19 -8.44 -6.65
C LYS A 69 -23.35 -7.23 -5.73
N VAL A 70 -22.49 -6.24 -5.87
CA VAL A 70 -22.45 -5.07 -5.00
C VAL A 70 -22.78 -3.83 -5.79
N SER A 71 -23.88 -3.18 -5.39
CA SER A 71 -24.31 -1.92 -5.99
C SER A 71 -23.19 -0.89 -5.93
N PRO A 72 -22.77 -0.33 -7.08
CA PRO A 72 -21.73 0.68 -7.09
C PRO A 72 -22.23 1.97 -6.45
N VAL A 73 -21.38 2.58 -5.63
CA VAL A 73 -21.70 3.83 -4.94
C VAL A 73 -21.02 5.02 -5.61
N SER A 74 -21.58 6.20 -5.39
CA SER A 74 -20.97 7.47 -5.81
C SER A 74 -20.26 8.12 -4.64
N LYS A 75 -19.50 9.19 -4.91
CA LYS A 75 -18.91 10.02 -3.86
C LYS A 75 -19.96 10.72 -2.98
N ASN A 76 -21.18 10.90 -3.50
CA ASN A 76 -22.28 11.62 -2.86
C ASN A 76 -23.33 10.66 -2.26
N THR A 77 -23.05 9.36 -2.21
CA THR A 77 -23.96 8.38 -1.63
C THR A 77 -24.06 8.59 -0.11
N GLU A 78 -25.27 8.45 0.43
CA GLU A 78 -25.51 8.58 1.87
C GLU A 78 -24.58 7.68 2.68
N PRO A 79 -24.06 8.13 3.84
CA PRO A 79 -23.04 7.40 4.58
C PRO A 79 -23.45 5.95 4.91
N ASN A 80 -24.71 5.74 5.29
CA ASN A 80 -25.22 4.41 5.63
C ASN A 80 -25.17 3.45 4.42
N GLU A 81 -25.59 3.93 3.25
CA GLU A 81 -25.55 3.16 2.00
C GLU A 81 -24.10 2.89 1.56
N HIS A 82 -23.20 3.87 1.75
CA HIS A 82 -21.78 3.71 1.46
C HIS A 82 -21.15 2.61 2.32
N TYR A 83 -21.40 2.61 3.63
CA TYR A 83 -20.87 1.60 4.54
C TYR A 83 -21.49 0.22 4.28
N ALA A 84 -22.78 0.16 3.98
CA ALA A 84 -23.44 -1.09 3.60
C ALA A 84 -22.83 -1.70 2.33
N SER A 85 -22.60 -0.87 1.30
CA SER A 85 -21.93 -1.30 0.06
C SER A 85 -20.49 -1.74 0.33
N LEU A 86 -19.71 -0.98 1.11
CA LEU A 86 -18.34 -1.34 1.47
C LEU A 86 -18.27 -2.69 2.21
N ASN A 87 -19.13 -2.90 3.22
CA ASN A 87 -19.16 -4.15 3.98
C ASN A 87 -19.53 -5.34 3.08
N ASN A 88 -20.51 -5.16 2.20
CA ASN A 88 -20.87 -6.19 1.21
C ASN A 88 -19.73 -6.46 0.23
N ALA A 89 -19.00 -5.43 -0.22
CA ALA A 89 -17.85 -5.55 -1.11
C ALA A 89 -16.68 -6.31 -0.45
N MET A 90 -16.38 -6.01 0.82
CA MET A 90 -15.38 -6.73 1.59
C MET A 90 -15.77 -8.20 1.79
N ARG A 91 -17.05 -8.47 2.10
CA ARG A 91 -17.57 -9.84 2.23
C ARG A 91 -17.44 -10.63 0.93
N GLU A 92 -17.82 -10.05 -0.21
CA GLU A 92 -17.70 -10.74 -1.50
C GLU A 92 -16.25 -10.91 -1.93
N CYS A 93 -15.33 -9.99 -1.58
CA CYS A 93 -13.89 -10.19 -1.81
C CYS A 93 -13.38 -11.47 -1.14
N VAL A 94 -13.60 -11.60 0.17
CA VAL A 94 -13.16 -12.76 0.96
C VAL A 94 -13.85 -14.03 0.48
N LYS A 95 -15.15 -13.97 0.20
CA LYS A 95 -15.93 -15.11 -0.32
C LYS A 95 -15.41 -15.65 -1.65
N ASN A 96 -14.77 -14.80 -2.46
CA ASN A 96 -14.16 -15.21 -3.74
C ASN A 96 -12.66 -15.49 -3.62
N GLY A 97 -12.15 -15.71 -2.41
CA GLY A 97 -10.75 -16.09 -2.16
C GLY A 97 -9.76 -14.94 -2.33
N GLY A 98 -10.22 -13.68 -2.20
CA GLY A 98 -9.36 -12.51 -2.18
C GLY A 98 -9.10 -11.99 -0.76
N ASP A 99 -7.98 -11.29 -0.59
CA ASP A 99 -7.65 -10.61 0.66
C ASP A 99 -8.08 -9.15 0.62
N VAL A 100 -8.58 -8.62 1.74
CA VAL A 100 -8.87 -7.19 1.85
C VAL A 100 -7.65 -6.46 2.39
N ILE A 101 -7.14 -5.52 1.60
CA ILE A 101 -6.01 -4.67 1.94
C ILE A 101 -6.51 -3.29 2.34
N VAL A 102 -6.04 -2.81 3.48
CA VAL A 102 -6.27 -1.43 3.93
C VAL A 102 -5.14 -0.55 3.40
N ASN A 103 -5.50 0.43 2.56
CA ASN A 103 -4.59 1.45 2.10
C ASN A 103 -4.55 2.62 3.09
N SER A 104 -3.51 2.64 3.93
CA SER A 104 -3.23 3.75 4.84
C SER A 104 -2.65 4.98 4.14
N ARG A 105 -2.00 4.79 2.97
CA ARG A 105 -1.32 5.84 2.19
C ARG A 105 -2.07 6.12 0.88
N ARG A 106 -3.28 6.66 1.00
CA ARG A 106 -4.10 7.06 -0.16
C ARG A 106 -3.37 8.09 -1.01
N ASN A 107 -3.29 7.84 -2.32
CA ASN A 107 -2.70 8.74 -3.30
C ASN A 107 -3.61 8.82 -4.54
N LYS A 108 -3.20 9.56 -5.59
CA LYS A 108 -4.02 9.73 -6.80
C LYS A 108 -4.22 8.42 -7.57
N GLU A 109 -3.25 7.50 -7.50
CA GLU A 109 -3.29 6.21 -8.19
C GLU A 109 -4.12 5.17 -7.41
N PHE A 110 -4.04 5.22 -6.08
CA PHE A 110 -4.76 4.37 -5.15
C PHE A 110 -5.60 5.23 -4.18
N PRO A 111 -6.73 5.81 -4.64
CA PRO A 111 -7.53 6.71 -3.82
C PRO A 111 -8.40 6.00 -2.78
N SER A 112 -8.73 4.72 -2.98
CA SER A 112 -9.63 3.98 -2.08
C SER A 112 -8.92 3.60 -0.79
N LYS A 113 -9.68 3.53 0.30
CA LYS A 113 -9.17 3.05 1.59
C LYS A 113 -9.07 1.53 1.64
N HIS A 114 -9.93 0.81 0.93
CA HIS A 114 -9.97 -0.64 0.91
C HIS A 114 -9.83 -1.15 -0.51
N TYR A 115 -9.03 -2.20 -0.67
CA TYR A 115 -8.82 -2.91 -1.92
C TYR A 115 -9.04 -4.40 -1.72
N CYS A 116 -9.63 -5.04 -2.71
CA CYS A 116 -9.62 -6.49 -2.82
C CYS A 116 -8.38 -6.92 -3.61
N LYS A 117 -7.56 -7.80 -3.02
CA LYS A 117 -6.47 -8.50 -3.69
C LYS A 117 -6.95 -9.91 -4.06
N PRO A 118 -7.33 -10.15 -5.32
CA PRO A 118 -7.75 -11.46 -5.77
C PRO A 118 -6.56 -12.44 -5.77
N TYR A 119 -6.79 -13.70 -5.37
CA TYR A 119 -5.82 -14.76 -5.63
C TYR A 119 -5.84 -15.11 -7.12
N ILE A 120 -4.79 -14.72 -7.84
CA ILE A 120 -4.58 -15.13 -9.23
C ILE A 120 -3.77 -16.41 -9.15
N ALA A 121 -4.41 -17.57 -9.28
CA ALA A 121 -3.68 -18.82 -9.41
C ALA A 121 -2.73 -18.68 -10.61
N SER A 122 -1.43 -18.80 -10.38
CA SER A 122 -0.48 -19.01 -11.47
C SER A 122 -0.92 -20.29 -12.16
N SER A 123 -1.43 -20.19 -13.39
CA SER A 123 -1.65 -21.36 -14.22
C SER A 123 -0.34 -22.15 -14.30
N PRO A 124 -0.36 -23.48 -14.06
CA PRO A 124 0.83 -24.32 -14.18
C PRO A 124 1.42 -24.28 -15.60
#